data_AF-A0A4R2SAQ6-F1
#
_entry.id   AF-A0A4R2SAQ6-F1
#
_cell.length_a   1.000
_cell.length_b   1.000
_cell.length_c   1.000
_cell.angle_alpha   90.00
_cell.angle_beta   90.00
_cell.angle_gamma   90.00
#
_symmetry.space_group_name_H-M   'P 1'
#
loop_
_entity.id
_entity.type
_entity.pdbx_description
1 polymer ?
#
loop_
_entity_poly.entity_id
_entity_poly.type
_entity_poly.pdbx_seq_one_letter_code
_entity_poly.pdbx_strand_id
1 'polypeptide(L)'
;MRASEIVSARQHPPAASRGRSILREIEDLQHKGDWQGLTTRMVDAAQRLEAGGADVLLICTNTMHRMVADVQAALGVPLLHIADPTAGRIKAAGLKKVGLLCTAFTMEHAFYKGRLTDKHGLNVRHSWFQPILEM
;
A
#
# COMPACT_ATOMS: atom_id res chain seq x y z
N MET A 1 -11.32 11.06 1.49
CA MET A 1 -10.98 10.00 0.51
C MET A 1 -10.79 8.73 1.32
N ARG A 2 -11.65 7.71 1.14
CA ARG A 2 -11.75 6.53 2.01
C ARG A 2 -10.71 5.49 1.55
N ALA A 3 -9.71 5.18 2.37
CA ALA A 3 -8.49 4.48 1.97
C ALA A 3 -8.24 3.23 2.83
N SER A 4 -9.05 2.18 2.67
CA SER A 4 -8.76 0.88 3.31
C SER A 4 -9.36 -0.33 2.59
N GLU A 5 -9.77 -0.17 1.34
CA GLU A 5 -10.39 -1.26 0.58
C GLU A 5 -9.33 -1.96 -0.29
N ILE A 6 -9.40 -3.29 -0.31
CA ILE A 6 -8.83 -4.06 -1.41
C ILE A 6 -9.88 -4.07 -2.51
N VAL A 7 -9.50 -3.65 -3.71
CA VAL A 7 -10.40 -3.55 -4.85
C VAL A 7 -9.98 -4.56 -5.91
N SER A 8 -10.97 -5.20 -6.54
CA SER A 8 -10.81 -6.10 -7.69
C SER A 8 -11.15 -5.37 -8.99
N ALA A 9 -10.41 -5.64 -10.06
CA ALA A 9 -10.78 -5.21 -11.40
C ALA A 9 -11.40 -6.39 -12.18
N ARG A 10 -12.68 -6.28 -12.57
CA ARG A 10 -13.34 -7.13 -13.58
C ARG A 10 -13.88 -6.28 -14.73
N GLN A 11 -13.99 -6.86 -15.93
CA GLN A 11 -14.60 -6.22 -17.12
C GLN A 11 -16.16 -6.22 -17.13
N HIS A 12 -16.85 -6.58 -16.04
CA HIS A 12 -18.33 -6.62 -15.92
C HIS A 12 -18.79 -6.18 -14.50
N PRO A 13 -20.08 -5.82 -14.28
CA PRO A 13 -20.50 -4.73 -13.37
C PRO A 13 -20.15 -4.99 -11.89
N PRO A 14 -20.01 -3.92 -11.09
CA PRO A 14 -19.32 -3.98 -9.81
C PRO A 14 -20.05 -4.88 -8.82
N ALA A 15 -19.35 -5.87 -8.28
CA ALA A 15 -19.74 -6.51 -7.04
C ALA A 15 -19.60 -5.44 -5.93
N ALA A 16 -20.71 -4.83 -5.55
CA ALA A 16 -20.77 -3.89 -4.45
C ALA A 16 -20.34 -4.60 -3.15
N SER A 17 -19.16 -4.26 -2.63
CA SER A 17 -18.79 -4.58 -1.26
C SER A 17 -19.76 -3.83 -0.34
N ARG A 18 -20.66 -4.54 0.34
CA ARG A 18 -21.55 -3.95 1.34
C ARG A 18 -20.71 -3.38 2.49
N GLY A 19 -20.66 -2.05 2.56
CA GLY A 19 -19.96 -1.27 3.58
C GLY A 19 -20.54 -1.50 4.98
N ARG A 20 -19.83 -2.28 5.79
CA ARG A 20 -19.79 -2.09 7.26
C ARG A 20 -18.50 -1.34 7.60
N SER A 21 -18.50 -0.64 8.73
CA SER A 21 -17.48 0.30 9.25
C SER A 21 -16.06 -0.30 9.44
N ILE A 22 -15.47 -0.89 8.40
CA ILE A 22 -14.15 -1.55 8.43
C ILE A 22 -13.03 -0.53 8.68
N LEU A 23 -13.22 0.72 8.28
CA LEU A 23 -12.22 1.78 8.48
C LEU A 23 -11.97 2.05 9.95
N ARG A 24 -13.02 2.23 10.77
CA ARG A 24 -12.87 2.49 12.21
C ARG A 24 -12.14 1.34 12.90
N GLU A 25 -12.45 0.10 12.51
CA GLU A 25 -11.80 -1.07 13.09
C GLU A 25 -10.32 -1.18 12.67
N ILE A 26 -10.00 -0.87 11.41
CA ILE A 26 -8.62 -0.78 10.93
C ILE A 26 -7.86 0.34 11.64
N GLU A 27 -8.48 1.51 11.83
CA GLU A 27 -7.91 2.65 12.57
C GLU A 27 -7.64 2.28 14.03
N ASP A 28 -8.59 1.63 14.71
CA ASP A 28 -8.45 1.19 16.11
C ASP A 28 -7.29 0.19 16.26
N LEU A 29 -7.17 -0.78 15.36
CA LEU A 29 -6.07 -1.74 15.37
C LEU A 29 -4.72 -1.07 15.04
N GLN A 30 -4.70 -0.11 14.11
CA GLN A 30 -3.50 0.68 13.81
C GLN A 30 -3.05 1.49 15.03
N HIS A 31 -3.98 2.16 15.72
CA HIS A 31 -3.67 2.92 16.93
C HIS A 31 -3.18 2.03 18.08
N LYS A 32 -3.69 0.80 18.19
CA LYS A 32 -3.22 -0.19 19.16
C LYS A 32 -1.89 -0.85 18.77
N GLY A 33 -1.39 -0.61 17.57
CA GLY A 33 -0.18 -1.24 17.04
C GLY A 33 -0.35 -2.74 16.72
N ASP A 34 -1.59 -3.23 16.63
CA ASP A 34 -1.89 -4.64 16.34
C ASP A 34 -1.77 -4.93 14.83
N TRP A 35 -0.52 -4.90 14.36
CA TRP A 35 -0.20 -5.18 12.96
C TRP A 35 -0.50 -6.61 12.55
N GLN A 36 -0.39 -7.57 13.47
CA GLN A 36 -0.69 -8.97 13.18
C GLN A 36 -2.21 -9.19 12.99
N GLY A 37 -3.04 -8.58 13.84
CA GLY A 37 -4.49 -8.57 13.68
C GLY A 37 -4.93 -7.87 12.40
N LEU A 38 -4.27 -6.76 12.04
CA LEU A 38 -4.48 -6.08 10.75
C LEU A 38 -4.13 -6.97 9.56
N THR A 39 -2.97 -7.63 9.57
CA THR A 39 -2.56 -8.55 8.50
C THR A 39 -3.57 -9.67 8.33
N THR A 40 -3.99 -10.31 9.43
CA THR A 40 -5.00 -11.38 9.40
C THR A 40 -6.29 -10.93 8.70
N ARG A 41 -6.77 -9.73 9.02
CA ARG A 41 -7.99 -9.17 8.43
C ARG A 41 -7.83 -8.80 6.95
N MET A 42 -6.67 -8.26 6.58
CA MET A 42 -6.38 -7.96 5.18
C MET A 42 -6.28 -9.23 4.34
N VAL A 43 -5.69 -10.30 4.88
CA VAL A 43 -5.65 -11.61 4.23
C VAL A 43 -7.06 -12.17 4.03
N ASP A 44 -7.91 -12.17 5.07
CA ASP A 44 -9.32 -12.62 4.94
C ASP A 44 -10.07 -11.84 3.85
N ALA A 45 -9.96 -10.51 3.87
CA ALA A 45 -10.61 -9.65 2.88
C ALA A 45 -10.10 -9.95 1.46
N ALA A 46 -8.80 -10.15 1.30
CA ALA A 46 -8.18 -10.46 0.02
C ALA A 46 -8.62 -11.82 -0.54
N GLN A 47 -8.61 -12.86 0.29
CA GLN A 47 -9.04 -14.21 -0.08
C GLN A 47 -10.52 -14.26 -0.47
N ARG A 48 -11.37 -13.47 0.20
CA ARG A 48 -12.79 -13.36 -0.16
C ARG A 48 -13.00 -12.70 -1.51
N LEU A 49 -12.17 -11.73 -1.89
CA LEU A 49 -12.20 -11.11 -3.22
C LEU A 49 -11.69 -12.08 -4.29
N GLU A 50 -10.61 -12.81 -4.01
CA GLU A 50 -10.10 -13.87 -4.89
C GLU A 50 -11.14 -14.98 -5.10
N ALA A 51 -11.78 -15.46 -4.03
CA ALA A 51 -12.88 -16.42 -4.11
C ALA A 51 -14.12 -15.86 -4.85
N GLY A 52 -14.30 -14.54 -4.83
CA GLY A 52 -15.25 -13.81 -5.69
C GLY A 52 -14.85 -13.78 -7.17
N GLY A 53 -13.70 -14.36 -7.50
CA GLY A 53 -13.09 -14.47 -8.82
C GLY A 53 -12.45 -13.17 -9.31
N ALA A 54 -11.78 -12.45 -8.41
CA ALA A 54 -10.88 -11.37 -8.78
C ALA A 54 -9.63 -11.92 -9.48
N ASP A 55 -9.31 -11.42 -10.67
CA ASP A 55 -8.09 -11.80 -11.40
C ASP A 55 -6.85 -11.04 -10.89
N VAL A 56 -7.06 -9.91 -10.20
CA VAL A 56 -6.03 -9.03 -9.65
C VAL A 56 -6.61 -8.22 -8.49
N LEU A 57 -5.76 -7.93 -7.49
CA LEU A 57 -6.12 -7.13 -6.32
C LEU A 57 -5.24 -5.86 -6.22
N LEU A 58 -5.77 -4.81 -5.59
CA LEU A 58 -5.03 -3.60 -5.21
C LEU A 58 -5.45 -3.16 -3.81
N ILE A 59 -4.48 -2.84 -2.93
CA ILE A 59 -4.73 -2.14 -1.67
C ILE A 59 -4.86 -0.64 -1.94
N CYS A 60 -6.02 -0.04 -1.70
CA CYS A 60 -6.28 1.37 -2.02
C CYS A 60 -5.85 2.34 -0.90
N THR A 61 -4.71 2.07 -0.23
CA THR A 61 -4.19 2.93 0.84
C THR A 61 -2.70 2.75 1.07
N ASN A 62 -1.98 3.85 1.26
CA ASN A 62 -0.52 3.82 1.38
C ASN A 62 -0.08 2.99 2.59
N THR A 63 -0.59 3.28 3.79
CA THR A 63 -0.17 2.64 5.04
C THR A 63 -0.31 1.11 5.01
N MET A 64 -1.42 0.58 4.50
CA MET A 64 -1.66 -0.88 4.53
C MET A 64 -0.78 -1.66 3.54
N HIS A 65 -0.05 -0.99 2.64
CA HIS A 65 0.98 -1.68 1.85
C HIS A 65 2.14 -2.21 2.72
N ARG A 66 2.21 -1.84 4.00
CA ARG A 66 3.13 -2.43 4.98
C ARG A 66 3.06 -3.96 5.01
N MET A 67 1.86 -4.54 4.87
CA MET A 67 1.63 -5.99 4.90
C MET A 67 1.45 -6.61 3.51
N VAL A 68 1.85 -5.91 2.44
CA VAL A 68 1.65 -6.37 1.06
C VAL A 68 2.30 -7.74 0.79
N ALA A 69 3.45 -8.02 1.43
CA ALA A 69 4.16 -9.28 1.25
C ALA A 69 3.37 -10.45 1.85
N ASP A 70 2.87 -10.28 3.08
CA ASP A 70 2.06 -11.28 3.79
C ASP A 70 0.74 -11.53 3.05
N VAL A 71 0.08 -10.47 2.57
CA VAL A 71 -1.17 -10.60 1.81
C VAL A 71 -0.92 -11.29 0.47
N GLN A 72 0.13 -10.90 -0.27
CA GLN A 72 0.47 -11.56 -1.54
C GLN A 72 0.79 -13.05 -1.35
N ALA A 73 1.45 -13.42 -0.26
CA ALA A 73 1.78 -14.82 0.03
C ALA A 73 0.55 -15.69 0.29
N ALA A 74 -0.57 -15.08 0.67
CA ALA A 74 -1.83 -15.77 0.94
C ALA A 74 -2.78 -15.84 -0.28
N LEU A 75 -2.37 -15.31 -1.43
CA LEU A 75 -3.16 -15.21 -2.66
C LEU A 75 -2.55 -16.03 -3.80
N GLY A 76 -3.39 -16.62 -4.64
CA GLY A 76 -3.02 -17.22 -5.93
C GLY A 76 -2.98 -16.21 -7.09
N VAL A 77 -3.63 -15.07 -6.94
CA VAL A 77 -3.65 -13.98 -7.93
C VAL A 77 -2.70 -12.82 -7.59
N PRO A 78 -2.29 -12.00 -8.58
CA PRO A 78 -1.40 -10.88 -8.32
C PRO A 78 -2.01 -9.78 -7.44
N LEU A 79 -1.22 -9.28 -6.50
CA LEU A 79 -1.51 -8.10 -5.69
C LEU A 79 -0.62 -6.92 -6.12
N LEU A 80 -1.23 -5.89 -6.68
CA LEU A 80 -0.53 -4.71 -7.14
C LEU A 80 -0.16 -3.80 -5.98
N HIS A 81 1.03 -3.21 -6.06
CA HIS A 81 1.49 -2.20 -5.13
C HIS A 81 1.52 -0.82 -5.78
N ILE A 82 0.94 0.17 -5.12
CA ILE A 82 0.77 1.53 -5.67
C ILE A 82 2.09 2.23 -6.08
N ALA A 83 3.19 1.93 -5.38
CA ALA A 83 4.52 2.46 -5.71
C ALA A 83 5.06 1.98 -7.08
N ASP A 84 4.64 0.81 -7.58
CA ASP A 84 5.17 0.26 -8.84
C ASP A 84 4.77 1.09 -10.08
N PRO A 85 3.49 1.40 -10.34
CA PRO A 85 3.11 2.29 -11.44
C PRO A 85 3.60 3.72 -11.22
N THR A 86 3.68 4.18 -9.96
CA THR A 86 4.25 5.49 -9.61
C THR A 86 5.71 5.59 -10.06
N ALA A 87 6.54 4.59 -9.74
CA ALA A 87 7.91 4.54 -10.19
C ALA A 87 8.04 4.46 -11.72
N GLY A 88 7.15 3.72 -12.38
CA GLY A 88 7.08 3.66 -13.84
C GLY A 88 6.89 5.05 -14.46
N ARG A 89 5.95 5.83 -13.95
CA ARG A 89 5.70 7.21 -14.41
C ARG A 89 6.87 8.16 -14.14
N ILE A 90 7.49 8.07 -12.96
CA ILE A 90 8.68 8.87 -12.61
C ILE A 90 9.82 8.60 -13.60
N LYS A 91 10.11 7.32 -13.89
CA LYS A 91 11.16 6.92 -14.84
C LYS A 91 10.83 7.35 -16.26
N ALA A 92 9.57 7.21 -16.69
CA ALA A 92 9.12 7.66 -18.01
C ALA A 92 9.27 9.18 -18.21
N ALA A 93 9.19 9.96 -17.13
CA ALA A 93 9.46 11.40 -17.14
C ALA A 93 10.96 11.75 -17.13
N GLY A 94 11.87 10.76 -17.18
CA GLY A 94 13.32 10.97 -17.14
C GLY A 94 13.86 11.35 -15.75
N LEU A 95 13.03 11.26 -14.70
CA LEU A 95 13.42 11.64 -13.35
C LEU A 95 14.08 10.47 -12.62
N LYS A 96 15.20 10.75 -11.95
CA LYS A 96 15.93 9.79 -11.10
C LYS A 96 15.89 10.13 -9.62
N LYS A 97 15.51 11.37 -9.29
CA LYS A 97 15.49 11.90 -7.93
C LYS A 97 14.15 12.60 -7.67
N VAL A 98 13.46 12.22 -6.59
CA VAL A 98 12.12 12.71 -6.28
C VAL A 98 11.94 12.97 -4.78
N GLY A 99 11.01 13.87 -4.46
CA GLY A 99 10.51 14.09 -3.10
C GLY A 99 9.32 13.18 -2.80
N LEU A 100 9.31 12.52 -1.65
CA LEU A 100 8.16 11.82 -1.09
C LEU A 100 7.52 12.73 -0.03
N LEU A 101 6.29 13.17 -0.28
CA LEU A 101 5.49 13.98 0.64
C LEU A 101 4.27 13.15 1.05
N CYS A 102 4.30 12.61 2.27
CA CYS A 102 3.25 11.75 2.84
C CYS A 102 3.10 12.01 4.35
N THR A 103 2.30 11.23 5.05
CA THR A 103 2.33 11.23 6.53
C THR A 103 3.70 10.78 7.05
N ALA A 104 4.09 11.22 8.25
CA ALA A 104 5.35 10.81 8.89
C ALA A 104 5.53 9.28 8.87
N PHE A 105 4.48 8.55 9.24
CA PHE A 105 4.44 7.09 9.18
C PHE A 105 4.90 6.53 7.82
N THR A 106 4.33 7.02 6.71
CA THR A 106 4.67 6.51 5.38
C THR A 106 6.07 6.92 4.95
N MET A 107 6.55 8.09 5.38
CA MET A 107 7.88 8.60 5.03
C MET A 107 9.01 7.90 5.80
N GLU A 108 8.76 7.46 7.04
CA GLU A 108 9.76 6.85 7.93
C GLU A 108 9.92 5.34 7.74
N HIS A 109 8.92 4.66 7.19
CA HIS A 109 8.96 3.20 7.05
C HIS A 109 9.44 2.76 5.66
N ALA A 110 10.23 1.69 5.64
CA ALA A 110 10.86 1.17 4.42
C ALA A 110 9.87 0.60 3.38
N PHE A 111 8.66 0.21 3.76
CA PHE A 111 7.74 -0.49 2.84
C PHE A 111 7.40 0.33 1.57
N TYR A 112 7.34 1.66 1.68
CA TYR A 112 7.04 2.54 0.55
C TYR A 112 8.31 3.07 -0.11
N LYS A 113 9.16 3.74 0.69
CA LYS A 113 10.42 4.34 0.22
C LYS A 113 11.39 3.28 -0.30
N GLY A 114 11.59 2.21 0.47
CA GLY A 114 12.44 1.07 0.12
C GLY A 114 12.00 0.42 -1.19
N ARG A 115 10.69 0.27 -1.44
CA ARG A 115 10.23 -0.25 -2.72
C ARG A 115 10.59 0.67 -3.90
N LEU A 116 10.51 1.98 -3.74
CA LEU A 116 10.92 2.93 -4.78
C LEU A 116 12.44 2.94 -4.99
N THR A 117 13.24 2.81 -3.92
CA THR A 117 14.70 2.81 -4.00
C THR A 117 15.23 1.48 -4.50
N ASP A 118 14.87 0.38 -3.83
CA ASP A 118 15.53 -0.91 -3.94
C ASP A 118 15.02 -1.67 -5.18
N LYS A 119 13.71 -1.60 -5.46
CA LYS A 119 13.11 -2.28 -6.64
C LYS A 119 13.20 -1.43 -7.90
N HIS A 120 13.13 -0.11 -7.80
CA HIS A 120 13.03 0.78 -8.97
C HIS A 120 14.22 1.70 -9.19
N GLY A 121 15.22 1.71 -8.30
CA GLY A 121 16.45 2.48 -8.47
C GLY A 121 16.27 4.00 -8.37
N LEU A 122 15.20 4.48 -7.72
CA LEU A 122 14.94 5.91 -7.56
C LEU A 122 15.66 6.47 -6.33
N ASN A 123 16.23 7.66 -6.45
CA ASN A 123 16.71 8.43 -5.30
C ASN A 123 15.54 9.18 -4.66
N VAL A 124 14.98 8.61 -3.60
CA VAL A 124 13.81 9.17 -2.89
C VAL A 124 14.26 9.94 -1.65
N ARG A 125 13.95 11.23 -1.61
CA ARG A 125 14.14 12.09 -0.43
C ARG A 125 12.79 12.43 0.19
N HIS A 126 12.75 12.60 1.50
CA HIS A 126 11.61 13.20 2.20
C HIS A 126 12.15 14.31 3.11
N SER A 127 11.35 15.32 3.39
CA SER A 127 11.73 16.38 4.31
C SER A 127 11.10 16.14 5.69
N TRP A 128 11.91 15.71 6.64
CA TRP A 128 11.81 16.11 8.04
C TRP A 128 13.24 16.48 8.41
N PHE A 129 13.46 17.76 8.77
CA PHE A 129 14.70 18.35 9.28
C PHE A 129 15.97 17.46 9.18
N GLN A 130 16.89 17.76 8.26
CA GLN A 130 18.26 17.30 8.44
C GLN A 130 18.73 17.91 9.77
N PRO A 131 19.27 17.14 10.74
CA PRO A 131 20.10 17.77 11.75
C PRO A 131 21.19 18.52 10.98
N ILE A 132 21.33 19.82 11.22
CA ILE A 132 22.51 20.58 10.81
C ILE A 132 23.64 20.03 11.69
N LEU A 133 24.22 18.91 11.28
CA LEU A 133 25.44 18.33 11.83
C LEU A 133 26.17 17.68 10.65
N GLU A 134 26.75 18.55 9.83
CA GLU A 134 27.94 18.35 9.00
C GLU A 134 28.08 19.59 8.08
N MET A 135 28.44 20.71 8.70
CA MET A 135 29.22 21.82 8.12
C MET A 135 30.34 22.13 9.12
#